data_AF-A0A8X6KA52-F1
#
_entry.id   AF-A0A8X6KA52-F1
#
_cell.length_a   1.000
_cell.length_b   1.000
_cell.length_c   1.000
_cell.angle_alpha   90.00
_cell.angle_beta   90.00
_cell.angle_gamma   90.00
#
_symmetry.space_group_name_H-M   'P 1'
#
loop_
_entity.id
_entity.type
_entity.pdbx_description
1 polymer ?
#
loop_
_entity_poly.entity_id
_entity_poly.type
_entity_poly.pdbx_seq_one_letter_code
_entity_poly.pdbx_strand_id
1 'polypeptide(L)'
;MYPTIKFIFFYEKVFIPMNTWIPSKNFQRSPASAFYSALSGEHVSAEDYEHAKNVWSTFKIKSLGEYHDLYVASDVLLLADVFENFRKICLKNYELDPAHLITSPSLAWQACLKMSQQPLELFTSIDMHLFIEKGIRGGISTICKRYARANNKYLENYDPLSPSKYIIYLDANNLYGWAMSQALPYGDFKWISPDTFNKEQILSMHENSEVGYIFEVDFEYPTELHNLHSDYPLAPEKLLIKKNMISPTSRKILQTFSFENFHESEKLVPNLMNKNNYIVYYKNLQLYISLGLK
;
A
#
# COMPACT_ATOMS: atom_id res chain seq x y z
N MET A 1 32.87 8.79 -24.05
CA MET A 1 32.37 7.45 -24.42
C MET A 1 33.15 6.44 -23.58
N TYR A 2 32.57 6.01 -22.45
CA TYR A 2 33.23 5.02 -21.59
C TYR A 2 33.09 3.63 -22.24
N PRO A 3 34.09 2.74 -22.11
CA PRO A 3 34.05 1.42 -22.73
C PRO A 3 32.87 0.60 -22.21
N THR A 4 32.01 0.18 -23.13
CA THR A 4 30.68 -0.43 -22.91
C THR A 4 30.69 -1.68 -22.02
N ILE A 5 31.81 -2.42 -21.97
CA ILE A 5 31.96 -3.63 -21.14
C ILE A 5 32.03 -3.31 -19.65
N LYS A 6 32.60 -2.16 -19.25
CA LYS A 6 32.67 -1.78 -17.83
C LYS A 6 31.29 -1.44 -17.26
N PHE A 7 30.36 -0.99 -18.10
CA PHE A 7 29.01 -0.58 -17.69
C PHE A 7 28.09 -1.75 -17.38
N ILE A 8 28.26 -2.91 -18.03
CA ILE A 8 27.43 -4.10 -17.77
C ILE A 8 27.53 -4.52 -16.28
N PHE A 9 28.73 -4.44 -15.71
CA PHE A 9 28.98 -4.72 -14.29
C PHE A 9 28.39 -3.68 -13.32
N PHE A 10 27.97 -2.51 -13.82
CA PHE A 10 27.22 -1.55 -13.02
C PHE A 10 25.71 -1.79 -13.14
N TYR A 11 25.20 -2.34 -14.24
CA TYR A 11 23.77 -2.65 -14.39
C TYR A 11 23.33 -3.88 -13.57
N GLU A 12 24.23 -4.85 -13.38
CA GLU A 12 24.02 -5.97 -12.46
C GLU A 12 24.68 -5.63 -11.13
N LYS A 13 23.89 -5.57 -10.05
CA LYS A 13 24.40 -5.23 -8.72
C LYS A 13 25.51 -6.20 -8.33
N VAL A 14 26.71 -5.68 -8.08
CA VAL A 14 27.87 -6.47 -7.66
C VAL A 14 27.53 -7.20 -6.35
N PHE A 15 27.60 -8.53 -6.35
CA PHE A 15 27.37 -9.33 -5.14
C PHE A 15 28.54 -9.17 -4.16
N ILE A 16 28.25 -8.82 -2.89
CA ILE A 16 29.23 -8.90 -1.79
C ILE A 16 29.01 -10.21 -1.02
N PRO A 17 30.03 -11.07 -0.92
CA PRO A 17 29.99 -12.20 -0.01
C PRO A 17 30.07 -11.72 1.45
N MET A 18 28.93 -11.48 2.08
CA MET A 18 28.86 -11.07 3.49
C MET A 18 29.07 -12.27 4.42
N ASN A 19 30.28 -12.38 4.98
CA ASN A 19 30.59 -12.86 6.34
C ASN A 19 32.11 -12.99 6.62
N THR A 20 32.98 -12.50 5.75
CA THR A 20 34.43 -12.47 6.03
C THR A 20 35.04 -11.11 5.70
N TRP A 21 34.83 -10.13 6.60
CA TRP A 21 35.80 -9.03 6.77
C TRP A 21 37.06 -9.60 7.45
N ILE A 22 37.72 -10.55 6.79
CA ILE A 22 39.03 -11.04 7.16
C ILE A 22 39.98 -10.47 6.10
N PRO A 23 40.83 -9.48 6.44
CA PRO A 23 41.73 -8.80 5.50
C PRO A 23 42.72 -9.70 4.74
N SER A 24 42.76 -11.01 5.03
CA SER A 24 43.87 -11.89 4.67
C SER A 24 43.53 -13.03 3.69
N LYS A 25 42.30 -13.16 3.19
CA LYS A 25 41.97 -14.21 2.21
C LYS A 25 41.90 -13.66 0.79
N ASN A 26 42.79 -14.12 -0.07
CA ASN A 26 42.66 -13.97 -1.51
C ASN A 26 41.34 -14.60 -1.96
N PHE A 27 40.38 -13.78 -2.41
CA PHE A 27 39.07 -14.23 -2.91
C PHE A 27 39.21 -15.37 -3.92
N GLN A 28 40.17 -15.26 -4.85
CA GLN A 28 40.46 -16.29 -5.86
C GLN A 28 40.85 -17.67 -5.29
N ARG A 29 41.29 -17.75 -4.03
CA ARG A 29 41.70 -19.01 -3.38
C ARG A 29 40.67 -19.57 -2.42
N SER A 30 39.55 -18.87 -2.20
CA SER A 30 38.51 -19.33 -1.28
C SER A 30 37.47 -20.14 -2.06
N PRO A 31 36.98 -21.29 -1.56
CA PRO A 31 35.89 -22.02 -2.20
C PRO A 31 34.56 -21.26 -2.03
N ALA A 32 33.59 -21.50 -2.92
CA ALA A 32 32.25 -20.91 -2.83
C ALA A 32 31.60 -21.15 -1.43
N SER A 33 31.80 -22.33 -0.85
CA SER A 33 31.31 -22.69 0.48
C SER A 33 31.82 -21.80 1.61
N ALA A 34 32.92 -21.07 1.42
CA ALA A 34 33.43 -20.11 2.39
C ALA A 34 32.57 -18.83 2.49
N PHE A 35 31.62 -18.65 1.57
CA PHE A 35 30.73 -17.49 1.50
C PHE A 35 29.31 -17.92 1.85
N TYR A 36 28.97 -17.78 3.13
CA TYR A 36 27.66 -18.10 3.69
C TYR A 36 27.00 -16.82 4.20
N SER A 37 25.77 -16.54 3.81
CA SER A 37 24.99 -15.39 4.25
C SER A 37 24.15 -15.76 5.47
N ALA A 38 24.42 -15.13 6.61
CA ALA A 38 23.58 -15.30 7.80
C ALA A 38 22.17 -14.70 7.63
N LEU A 39 21.99 -13.77 6.69
CA LEU A 39 20.71 -13.11 6.41
C LEU A 39 19.75 -14.00 5.62
N SER A 40 20.25 -14.70 4.60
CA SER A 40 19.43 -15.63 3.81
C SER A 40 19.48 -17.07 4.34
N GLY A 41 20.48 -17.39 5.16
CA GLY A 41 20.71 -18.74 5.65
C GLY A 41 21.33 -19.68 4.60
N GLU A 42 21.85 -19.13 3.50
CA GLU A 42 22.30 -19.86 2.32
C GLU A 42 23.75 -19.54 1.95
N HIS A 43 24.41 -20.48 1.28
CA HIS A 43 25.70 -20.26 0.63
C HIS A 43 25.51 -19.47 -0.68
N VAL A 44 26.58 -18.81 -1.12
CA VAL A 44 26.60 -18.15 -2.44
C VAL A 44 26.24 -19.15 -3.54
N SER A 45 25.39 -18.71 -4.48
CA SER A 45 25.05 -19.51 -5.66
C SER A 45 26.28 -19.67 -6.57
N ALA A 46 26.27 -20.71 -7.42
CA ALA A 46 27.35 -20.88 -8.40
C ALA A 46 27.43 -19.70 -9.37
N GLU A 47 26.28 -19.15 -9.76
CA GLU A 47 26.16 -18.00 -10.67
C GLU A 47 26.76 -16.73 -10.05
N ASP A 48 26.39 -16.39 -8.81
CA ASP A 48 26.91 -15.22 -8.10
C ASP A 48 28.42 -15.35 -7.85
N TYR A 49 28.90 -16.56 -7.57
CA TYR A 49 30.32 -16.81 -7.35
C TYR A 49 31.15 -16.60 -8.62
N GLU A 50 30.66 -17.08 -9.77
CA GLU A 50 31.32 -16.83 -11.06
C GLU A 50 31.24 -15.35 -11.46
N HIS A 51 30.11 -14.67 -11.22
CA HIS A 51 29.99 -13.23 -11.44
C HIS A 51 31.04 -12.45 -10.63
N ALA A 52 31.19 -12.76 -9.34
CA ALA A 52 32.19 -12.11 -8.48
C ALA A 52 33.64 -12.34 -8.95
N LYS A 53 33.97 -13.53 -9.49
CA LYS A 53 35.28 -13.77 -10.14
C LYS A 53 35.47 -12.93 -11.40
N ASN A 54 34.42 -12.79 -12.21
CA ASN A 54 34.46 -11.97 -13.41
C ASN A 54 34.68 -10.49 -13.07
N VAL A 55 34.00 -9.96 -12.06
CA VAL A 55 34.23 -8.59 -11.53
C VAL A 55 35.68 -8.45 -11.05
N TRP A 56 36.14 -9.38 -10.20
CA TRP A 56 37.49 -9.36 -9.63
C TRP A 56 38.58 -9.31 -10.69
N SER A 57 38.47 -10.14 -11.73
CA SER A 57 39.43 -10.20 -12.83
C SER A 57 39.34 -8.99 -13.76
N THR A 58 38.12 -8.54 -14.12
CA THR A 58 37.89 -7.42 -15.04
C THR A 58 38.44 -6.11 -14.49
N PHE A 59 38.17 -5.82 -13.22
CA PHE A 59 38.61 -4.59 -12.55
C PHE A 59 40.02 -4.72 -11.95
N LYS A 60 40.67 -5.89 -12.10
CA LYS A 60 42.02 -6.18 -11.58
C LYS A 60 42.12 -5.94 -10.07
N ILE A 61 41.07 -6.35 -9.35
CA ILE A 61 40.95 -6.21 -7.89
C ILE A 61 42.03 -7.04 -7.20
N LYS A 62 42.63 -6.48 -6.14
CA LYS A 62 43.71 -7.11 -5.38
C LYS A 62 43.29 -7.50 -3.96
N SER A 63 42.23 -6.89 -3.44
CA SER A 63 41.76 -7.13 -2.08
C SER A 63 40.23 -7.05 -1.99
N LEU A 64 39.66 -7.67 -0.96
CA LEU A 64 38.23 -7.52 -0.66
C LEU A 64 37.84 -6.06 -0.35
N GLY A 65 38.78 -5.25 0.13
CA GLY A 65 38.58 -3.80 0.33
C GLY A 65 38.38 -3.07 -1.00
N GLU A 66 39.22 -3.32 -2.00
CA GLU A 66 39.05 -2.75 -3.34
C GLU A 66 37.74 -3.23 -4.01
N TYR A 67 37.34 -4.49 -3.77
CA TYR A 67 36.06 -5.01 -4.24
C TYR A 67 34.88 -4.28 -3.57
N HIS A 68 34.96 -4.05 -2.26
CA HIS A 68 33.98 -3.29 -1.50
C HIS A 68 33.88 -1.84 -1.99
N ASP A 69 35.01 -1.17 -2.22
CA ASP A 69 35.00 0.22 -2.70
C ASP A 69 34.38 0.32 -4.09
N LEU A 70 34.62 -0.67 -4.96
CA LEU A 70 33.94 -0.77 -6.24
C LEU A 70 32.42 -0.95 -6.06
N TYR A 71 31.99 -1.85 -5.16
CA TYR A 71 30.58 -2.04 -4.85
C TYR A 71 29.91 -0.74 -4.37
N VAL A 72 30.53 -0.04 -3.41
CA VAL A 72 30.00 1.21 -2.87
C VAL A 72 29.94 2.29 -3.95
N ALA A 73 30.99 2.39 -4.78
CA ALA A 73 30.99 3.29 -5.92
C ALA A 73 29.84 2.96 -6.90
N SER A 74 29.58 1.68 -7.17
CA SER A 74 28.46 1.25 -8.01
C SER A 74 27.11 1.67 -7.42
N ASP A 75 26.85 1.38 -6.15
CA ASP A 75 25.59 1.74 -5.47
C ASP A 75 25.36 3.27 -5.51
N VAL A 76 26.41 4.07 -5.27
CA VAL A 76 26.34 5.53 -5.29
C VAL A 76 26.11 6.06 -6.71
N LEU A 77 26.83 5.56 -7.71
CA LEU A 77 26.71 6.00 -9.10
C LEU A 77 25.34 5.64 -9.68
N LEU A 78 24.83 4.44 -9.42
CA LEU A 78 23.50 4.02 -9.86
C LEU A 78 22.40 4.88 -9.23
N LEU A 79 22.50 5.16 -7.93
CA LEU A 79 21.56 6.04 -7.25
C LEU A 79 21.63 7.46 -7.84
N ALA A 80 22.83 7.98 -8.08
CA ALA A 80 23.03 9.29 -8.68
C ALA A 80 22.41 9.36 -10.09
N ASP A 81 22.65 8.36 -10.94
CA ASP A 81 22.09 8.30 -12.31
C ASP A 81 20.56 8.27 -12.29
N VAL A 82 19.95 7.42 -11.45
CA VAL A 82 18.49 7.34 -11.29
C VAL A 82 17.93 8.67 -10.77
N PHE A 83 18.59 9.27 -9.77
CA PHE A 83 18.11 10.51 -9.16
C PHE A 83 18.27 11.72 -10.09
N GLU A 84 19.37 11.83 -10.84
CA GLU A 84 19.55 12.88 -11.85
C GLU A 84 18.53 12.76 -12.99
N ASN A 85 18.21 11.54 -13.42
CA ASN A 85 17.12 11.32 -14.37
C ASN A 85 15.76 11.70 -13.78
N PHE A 86 15.48 11.33 -12.52
CA PHE A 86 14.27 11.72 -11.81
C PHE A 86 14.13 13.24 -11.71
N ARG A 87 15.21 13.95 -11.34
CA ARG A 87 15.26 15.43 -11.33
C ARG A 87 14.90 16.02 -12.68
N LYS A 88 15.49 15.53 -13.77
CA LYS A 88 15.18 15.99 -15.14
C LYS A 88 13.71 15.80 -15.50
N ILE A 89 13.13 14.65 -15.14
CA ILE A 89 11.70 14.35 -15.36
C ILE A 89 10.82 15.31 -14.56
N CYS A 90 11.12 15.52 -13.27
CA CYS A 90 10.33 16.41 -12.41
C CYS A 90 10.42 17.88 -12.86
N LEU A 91 11.62 18.35 -13.22
CA LEU A 91 11.81 19.70 -13.76
C LEU A 91 11.05 19.89 -15.06
N LYS A 92 11.05 18.89 -15.95
CA LYS A 92 10.33 18.95 -17.22
C LYS A 92 8.80 18.98 -17.04
N ASN A 93 8.25 18.14 -16.14
CA ASN A 93 6.80 17.96 -16.04
C ASN A 93 6.14 18.87 -15.01
N TYR A 94 6.84 19.22 -13.93
CA TYR A 94 6.30 19.96 -12.79
C TYR A 94 7.04 21.27 -12.54
N GLU A 95 8.17 21.52 -13.21
CA GLU A 95 9.05 22.65 -12.94
C GLU A 95 9.41 22.75 -11.45
N LEU A 96 9.63 21.60 -10.83
CA LEU A 96 10.06 21.45 -9.44
C LEU A 96 11.30 20.55 -9.42
N ASP A 97 12.29 20.94 -8.63
CA ASP A 97 13.46 20.09 -8.37
C ASP A 97 13.21 19.24 -7.12
N PRO A 98 13.14 17.90 -7.25
CA PRO A 98 12.93 17.03 -6.09
C PRO A 98 14.07 17.08 -5.08
N ALA A 99 15.26 17.60 -5.45
CA ALA A 99 16.37 17.79 -4.51
C ALA A 99 16.09 18.87 -3.44
N HIS A 100 15.07 19.72 -3.64
CA HIS A 100 14.63 20.70 -2.64
C HIS A 100 13.52 20.18 -1.73
N LEU A 101 13.15 18.91 -1.85
CA LEU A 101 12.02 18.31 -1.16
C LEU A 101 12.47 17.07 -0.39
N ILE A 102 11.95 16.91 0.82
CA ILE A 102 12.39 15.84 1.73
C ILE A 102 11.89 14.47 1.24
N THR A 103 10.70 14.42 0.63
CA THR A 103 10.04 13.15 0.26
C THR A 103 9.27 13.24 -1.05
N SER A 104 9.03 12.10 -1.71
CA SER A 104 8.19 12.03 -2.91
C SER A 104 6.74 12.49 -2.69
N PRO A 105 6.07 12.20 -1.54
CA PRO A 105 4.78 12.81 -1.22
C PRO A 105 4.82 14.35 -1.17
N SER A 106 5.88 14.95 -0.63
CA SER A 106 6.04 16.41 -0.63
C SER A 106 6.14 16.98 -2.05
N LEU A 107 6.85 16.28 -2.95
CA LEU A 107 6.89 16.62 -4.38
C LEU A 107 5.52 16.50 -5.03
N ALA A 108 4.82 15.38 -4.83
CA ALA A 108 3.49 15.18 -5.39
C ALA A 108 2.51 16.26 -4.92
N TRP A 109 2.59 16.63 -3.63
CA TRP A 109 1.77 17.70 -3.05
C TRP A 109 2.07 19.07 -3.66
N GLN A 110 3.35 19.47 -3.74
CA GLN A 110 3.72 20.76 -4.34
C GLN A 110 3.41 20.81 -5.83
N ALA A 111 3.62 19.71 -6.56
CA ALA A 111 3.24 19.61 -7.96
C ALA A 111 1.72 19.77 -8.12
N CYS A 112 0.92 19.09 -7.30
CA CYS A 112 -0.54 19.22 -7.28
C CYS A 112 -0.99 20.68 -7.07
N LEU A 113 -0.46 21.36 -6.05
CA LEU A 113 -0.80 22.75 -5.77
C LEU A 113 -0.37 23.70 -6.90
N LYS A 114 0.84 23.51 -7.45
CA LYS A 114 1.36 24.33 -8.54
C LYS A 114 0.55 24.16 -9.83
N MET A 115 0.16 22.93 -10.14
CA MET A 115 -0.59 22.59 -11.36
C MET A 115 -2.06 22.98 -11.26
N SER A 116 -2.70 22.75 -10.12
CA SER A 116 -4.12 23.06 -9.92
C SER A 116 -4.37 24.55 -9.69
N GLN A 117 -3.43 25.25 -9.06
CA GLN A 117 -3.58 26.64 -8.60
C GLN A 117 -4.82 26.87 -7.73
N GLN A 118 -5.38 25.79 -7.18
CA GLN A 118 -6.59 25.85 -6.38
C GLN A 118 -6.24 26.33 -4.97
N PRO A 119 -6.84 27.43 -4.47
CA PRO A 119 -6.68 27.81 -3.08
C PRO A 119 -7.39 26.78 -2.20
N LEU A 120 -6.65 26.13 -1.31
CA LEU A 120 -7.19 25.21 -0.32
C LEU A 120 -7.39 25.97 0.99
N GLU A 121 -8.62 26.01 1.47
CA GLU A 121 -8.93 26.52 2.79
C GLU A 121 -8.48 25.52 3.85
N LEU A 122 -7.91 26.03 4.94
CA LEU A 122 -7.56 25.22 6.11
C LEU A 122 -8.68 25.29 7.13
N PHE A 123 -8.95 24.18 7.81
CA PHE A 123 -9.85 24.20 8.96
C PHE A 123 -9.30 25.13 10.06
N THR A 124 -10.13 26.08 10.49
CA THR A 124 -9.82 27.01 11.59
C THR A 124 -10.43 26.57 12.92
N SER A 125 -11.30 25.55 12.90
CA SER A 125 -11.95 24.96 14.08
C SER A 125 -11.36 23.57 14.36
N ILE A 126 -10.97 23.34 15.62
CA ILE A 126 -10.53 22.02 16.09
C ILE A 126 -11.66 20.98 15.99
N ASP A 127 -12.91 21.38 16.22
CA ASP A 127 -14.06 20.47 16.16
C ASP A 127 -14.30 20.00 14.72
N MET A 128 -14.18 20.89 13.72
CA MET A 128 -14.25 20.48 12.31
C MET A 128 -13.12 19.53 11.95
N HIS A 129 -11.90 19.80 12.42
CA HIS A 129 -10.76 18.93 12.17
C HIS A 129 -10.99 17.52 12.73
N LEU A 130 -11.38 17.42 14.01
CA LEU A 130 -11.65 16.15 14.67
C LEU A 130 -12.84 15.41 14.07
N PHE A 131 -13.89 16.13 13.65
CA PHE A 131 -15.02 15.54 12.95
C PHE A 131 -14.59 14.90 11.62
N ILE A 132 -13.84 15.62 10.81
CA ILE A 132 -13.34 15.10 9.53
C ILE A 132 -12.37 13.94 9.77
N GLU A 133 -11.46 14.03 10.75
CA GLU A 133 -10.52 12.96 11.09
C GLU A 133 -11.21 11.67 11.54
N LYS A 134 -12.25 11.78 12.38
CA LYS A 134 -13.12 10.64 12.76
C LYS A 134 -13.82 10.06 11.52
N GLY A 135 -14.05 10.89 10.50
CA GLY A 135 -14.53 10.56 9.17
C GLY A 135 -13.51 9.93 8.21
N ILE A 136 -12.21 9.83 8.54
CA ILE A 136 -11.18 9.27 7.63
C ILE A 136 -11.01 7.77 7.83
N ARG A 137 -11.24 7.01 6.75
CA ARG A 137 -11.22 5.54 6.71
C ARG A 137 -10.18 5.12 5.67
N GLY A 138 -9.44 4.05 5.96
CA GLY A 138 -8.48 3.48 5.03
C GLY A 138 -9.14 2.57 3.99
N GLY A 139 -8.31 1.89 3.20
CA GLY A 139 -8.78 0.86 2.27
C GLY A 139 -9.40 -0.34 3.02
N ILE A 140 -10.52 -0.83 2.51
CA ILE A 140 -11.18 -2.02 3.04
C ILE A 140 -10.40 -3.25 2.58
N SER A 141 -9.86 -4.01 3.55
CA SER A 141 -9.18 -5.28 3.29
C SER A 141 -9.85 -6.37 4.12
N THR A 142 -10.61 -7.24 3.46
CA THR A 142 -11.38 -8.30 4.14
C THR A 142 -11.26 -9.64 3.40
N ILE A 143 -11.35 -10.72 4.16
CA ILE A 143 -11.38 -12.09 3.65
C ILE A 143 -12.71 -12.72 4.07
N CYS A 144 -13.67 -12.73 3.15
CA CYS A 144 -15.02 -13.25 3.41
C CYS A 144 -15.07 -14.77 3.25
N LYS A 145 -14.23 -15.31 2.35
CA LYS A 145 -14.02 -16.74 2.17
C LYS A 145 -12.55 -17.10 2.41
N ARG A 146 -12.28 -17.80 3.51
CA ARG A 146 -10.90 -18.12 3.96
C ARG A 146 -10.11 -19.00 3.00
N TYR A 147 -10.78 -19.86 2.23
CA TYR A 147 -10.13 -20.76 1.28
C TYR A 147 -11.02 -21.01 0.07
N ALA A 148 -10.43 -20.85 -1.10
CA ALA A 148 -11.01 -21.23 -2.38
C ALA A 148 -9.93 -21.88 -3.23
N ARG A 149 -10.28 -22.97 -3.91
CA ARG A 149 -9.41 -23.65 -4.88
C ARG A 149 -10.17 -23.77 -6.18
N ALA A 150 -9.54 -23.33 -7.26
CA ALA A 150 -10.07 -23.51 -8.60
C ALA A 150 -10.06 -25.00 -8.97
N ASN A 151 -11.05 -25.43 -9.74
CA ASN A 151 -11.13 -26.75 -10.35
C ASN A 151 -11.67 -26.55 -11.76
N ASN A 152 -10.82 -26.37 -12.75
CA ASN A 152 -11.26 -26.18 -14.12
C ASN A 152 -10.31 -26.85 -15.09
N LYS A 153 -10.82 -27.14 -16.29
CA LYS A 153 -10.15 -27.92 -17.34
C LYS A 153 -8.79 -27.38 -17.82
N TYR A 154 -8.41 -26.17 -17.42
CA TYR A 154 -7.13 -25.55 -17.79
C TYR A 154 -6.02 -25.81 -16.76
N LEU A 155 -6.32 -26.49 -15.64
CA LEU A 155 -5.35 -26.82 -14.59
C LEU A 155 -4.86 -28.27 -14.72
N GLU A 156 -3.57 -28.50 -14.46
CA GLU A 156 -2.96 -29.84 -14.51
C GLU A 156 -3.60 -30.84 -13.53
N ASN A 157 -4.12 -30.34 -12.41
CA ASN A 157 -4.77 -31.14 -11.36
C ASN A 157 -6.30 -31.09 -11.42
N TYR A 158 -6.88 -30.84 -12.60
CA TYR A 158 -8.32 -30.83 -12.81
C TYR A 158 -8.94 -32.20 -12.48
N ASP A 159 -9.96 -32.19 -11.63
CA ASP A 159 -10.78 -33.36 -11.33
C ASP A 159 -12.12 -33.26 -12.07
N PRO A 160 -12.38 -34.09 -13.09
CA PRO A 160 -13.63 -34.08 -13.84
C PRO A 160 -14.84 -34.56 -13.03
N LEU A 161 -14.63 -35.22 -11.89
CA LEU A 161 -15.70 -35.66 -10.99
C LEU A 161 -16.14 -34.57 -10.02
N SER A 162 -15.32 -33.52 -9.86
CA SER A 162 -15.61 -32.38 -9.00
C SER A 162 -16.26 -31.22 -9.80
N PRO A 163 -17.12 -30.39 -9.17
CA PRO A 163 -17.71 -29.23 -9.85
C PRO A 163 -16.66 -28.27 -10.41
N SER A 164 -16.94 -27.71 -11.60
CA SER A 164 -16.09 -26.67 -12.19
C SER A 164 -16.10 -25.40 -11.34
N LYS A 165 -14.91 -24.88 -11.02
CA LYS A 165 -14.67 -23.68 -10.21
C LYS A 165 -13.58 -22.83 -10.84
N TYR A 166 -13.89 -21.56 -11.06
CA TYR A 166 -12.96 -20.55 -11.56
C TYR A 166 -12.73 -19.50 -10.46
N ILE A 167 -11.54 -18.90 -10.47
CA ILE A 167 -11.20 -17.75 -9.64
C ILE A 167 -10.79 -16.64 -10.61
N ILE A 168 -11.34 -15.45 -10.41
CA ILE A 168 -11.02 -14.26 -11.20
C ILE A 168 -10.32 -13.25 -10.29
N TYR A 169 -9.28 -12.61 -10.81
CA TYR A 169 -8.63 -11.47 -10.19
C TYR A 169 -9.10 -10.20 -10.91
N LEU A 170 -9.65 -9.26 -10.14
CA LEU A 170 -10.12 -7.97 -10.64
C LEU A 170 -9.35 -6.89 -9.88
N ASP A 171 -8.78 -5.94 -10.63
CA ASP A 171 -8.00 -4.84 -10.09
C ASP A 171 -8.40 -3.55 -10.78
N ALA A 172 -8.61 -2.50 -9.98
CA ALA A 172 -8.97 -1.19 -10.46
C ALA A 172 -7.69 -0.37 -10.72
N ASN A 173 -7.40 -0.15 -12.01
CA ASN A 173 -6.26 0.68 -12.43
C ASN A 173 -6.39 2.10 -11.86
N ASN A 174 -5.43 2.52 -11.03
CA ASN A 174 -5.38 3.86 -10.45
C ASN A 174 -6.66 4.30 -9.70
N LEU A 175 -7.14 3.44 -8.78
CA LEU A 175 -8.37 3.68 -8.01
C LEU A 175 -8.41 5.06 -7.33
N TYR A 176 -7.35 5.45 -6.61
CA TYR A 176 -7.31 6.76 -5.96
C TYR A 176 -7.21 7.91 -6.95
N GLY A 177 -6.52 7.75 -8.08
CA GLY A 177 -6.49 8.78 -9.13
C GLY A 177 -7.87 9.03 -9.75
N TRP A 178 -8.65 7.97 -9.98
CA TRP A 178 -10.05 8.11 -10.41
C TRP A 178 -10.92 8.78 -9.33
N ALA A 179 -10.73 8.45 -8.06
CA ALA A 179 -11.45 9.10 -6.96
C ALA A 179 -11.07 10.59 -6.84
N MET A 180 -9.78 10.92 -7.04
CA MET A 180 -9.27 12.30 -7.01
C MET A 180 -9.67 13.13 -8.24
N SER A 181 -10.11 12.50 -9.33
CA SER A 181 -10.66 13.21 -10.48
C SER A 181 -12.12 13.61 -10.32
N GLN A 182 -12.77 13.20 -9.23
CA GLN A 182 -14.13 13.60 -8.90
C GLN A 182 -14.13 15.00 -8.25
N ALA A 183 -15.29 15.65 -8.18
CA ALA A 183 -15.43 16.88 -7.41
C ALA A 183 -15.14 16.64 -5.91
N LEU A 184 -14.14 17.35 -5.38
CA LEU A 184 -13.67 17.26 -4.00
C LEU A 184 -13.80 18.62 -3.29
N PRO A 185 -14.07 18.62 -1.97
CA PRO A 185 -14.18 19.86 -1.22
C PRO A 185 -12.81 20.54 -1.06
N TYR A 186 -12.77 21.86 -1.25
CA TYR A 186 -11.54 22.65 -1.12
C TYR A 186 -11.68 23.91 -0.25
N GLY A 187 -12.90 24.32 0.11
CA GLY A 187 -13.15 25.51 0.93
C GLY A 187 -14.63 25.78 1.21
N ASP A 188 -14.90 26.94 1.79
CA ASP A 188 -16.16 27.41 2.36
C ASP A 188 -16.76 26.48 3.42
N PHE A 189 -15.88 25.93 4.28
CA PHE A 189 -16.28 24.96 5.29
C PHE A 189 -17.15 25.59 6.37
N LYS A 190 -18.40 25.13 6.49
CA LYS A 190 -19.39 25.65 7.44
C LYS A 190 -20.16 24.53 8.11
N TRP A 191 -20.43 24.71 9.40
CA TRP A 191 -21.43 23.89 10.09
C TRP A 191 -22.83 24.29 9.63
N ILE A 192 -23.69 23.29 9.46
CA ILE A 192 -25.09 23.47 9.11
C ILE A 192 -25.94 22.81 10.19
N SER A 193 -27.07 23.43 10.54
CA SER A 193 -28.00 22.86 11.53
C SER A 193 -28.48 21.48 11.06
N PRO A 194 -28.50 20.45 11.93
CA PRO A 194 -29.02 19.12 11.60
C PRO A 194 -30.45 19.14 11.04
N ASP A 195 -31.29 20.07 11.50
CA ASP A 195 -32.70 20.19 11.10
C ASP A 195 -32.89 20.77 9.69
N THR A 196 -31.81 21.11 9.00
CA THR A 196 -31.86 21.73 7.66
C THR A 196 -32.29 20.74 6.58
N PHE A 197 -31.96 19.46 6.75
CA PHE A 197 -32.16 18.44 5.72
C PHE A 197 -32.99 17.26 6.25
N ASN A 198 -33.98 16.84 5.47
CA ASN A 198 -34.63 15.54 5.63
C ASN A 198 -34.05 14.49 4.67
N LYS A 199 -34.48 13.24 4.83
CA LYS A 199 -34.00 12.10 4.05
C LYS A 199 -34.23 12.28 2.55
N GLU A 200 -35.39 12.78 2.16
CA GLU A 200 -35.76 13.00 0.76
C GLU A 200 -34.89 14.08 0.10
N GLN A 201 -34.56 15.14 0.83
CA GLN A 201 -33.65 16.19 0.37
C GLN A 201 -32.23 15.63 0.17
N ILE A 202 -31.73 14.82 1.11
CA ILE A 202 -30.41 14.18 0.97
C ILE A 202 -30.38 13.26 -0.25
N LEU A 203 -31.41 12.43 -0.45
CA LEU A 203 -31.49 11.50 -1.58
C LEU A 203 -31.65 12.18 -2.93
N SER A 204 -32.13 13.42 -2.97
CA SER A 204 -32.27 14.21 -4.20
C SER A 204 -31.06 15.11 -4.52
N MET A 205 -30.03 15.12 -3.66
CA MET A 205 -28.80 15.90 -3.91
C MET A 205 -28.08 15.40 -5.17
N HIS A 206 -27.72 16.33 -6.05
CA HIS A 206 -27.04 16.00 -7.30
C HIS A 206 -25.56 15.63 -7.07
N GLU A 207 -25.05 14.68 -7.86
CA GLU A 207 -23.67 14.21 -7.74
C GLU A 207 -22.63 15.30 -8.09
N ASN A 208 -22.96 16.22 -8.98
CA ASN A 208 -22.09 17.31 -9.41
C ASN A 208 -22.55 18.66 -8.86
N SER A 209 -23.08 18.66 -7.63
CA SER A 209 -23.39 19.89 -6.91
C SER A 209 -22.11 20.68 -6.62
N GLU A 210 -22.17 22.01 -6.72
CA GLU A 210 -21.07 22.90 -6.32
C GLU A 210 -20.79 22.82 -4.81
N VAL A 211 -21.82 22.50 -4.02
CA VAL A 211 -21.72 22.33 -2.57
C VAL A 211 -21.91 20.85 -2.23
N GLY A 212 -20.93 20.29 -1.52
CA GLY A 212 -20.98 18.95 -0.95
C GLY A 212 -21.28 18.95 0.55
N TYR A 213 -21.80 17.84 1.05
CA TYR A 213 -22.20 17.68 2.45
C TYR A 213 -21.58 16.43 3.08
N ILE A 214 -21.17 16.56 4.34
CA ILE A 214 -20.74 15.45 5.19
C ILE A 214 -21.68 15.42 6.39
N PHE A 215 -22.28 14.27 6.65
CA PHE A 215 -23.26 14.07 7.70
C PHE A 215 -22.70 13.17 8.80
N GLU A 216 -23.15 13.36 10.03
CA GLU A 216 -23.05 12.35 11.10
C GLU A 216 -24.43 11.74 11.28
N VAL A 217 -24.54 10.42 11.08
CA VAL A 217 -25.82 9.71 11.08
C VAL A 217 -25.74 8.41 11.86
N ASP A 218 -26.87 7.94 12.34
CA ASP A 218 -27.02 6.56 12.80
C ASP A 218 -27.57 5.71 11.64
N PHE A 219 -27.07 4.49 11.49
CA PHE A 219 -27.60 3.52 10.54
C PHE A 219 -28.16 2.31 11.28
N GLU A 220 -29.39 1.95 10.96
CA GLU A 220 -29.86 0.59 11.21
C GLU A 220 -29.38 -0.32 10.08
N TYR A 221 -28.85 -1.48 10.43
CA TYR A 221 -28.47 -2.54 9.50
C TYR A 221 -29.53 -3.64 9.55
N PRO A 222 -30.46 -3.68 8.58
CA PRO A 222 -31.55 -4.65 8.63
C PRO A 222 -31.05 -6.09 8.50
N THR A 223 -31.58 -6.97 9.35
CA THR A 223 -31.13 -8.37 9.43
C THR A 223 -31.36 -9.15 8.13
N GLU A 224 -32.38 -8.77 7.36
CA GLU A 224 -32.69 -9.31 6.03
C GLU A 224 -31.56 -9.09 5.01
N LEU A 225 -30.70 -8.08 5.20
CA LEU A 225 -29.58 -7.78 4.29
C LEU A 225 -28.30 -8.55 4.64
N HIS A 226 -28.23 -9.21 5.81
CA HIS A 226 -27.00 -9.80 6.32
C HIS A 226 -26.40 -10.85 5.38
N ASN A 227 -27.25 -11.69 4.76
CA ASN A 227 -26.78 -12.69 3.81
C ASN A 227 -26.26 -12.04 2.52
N LEU A 228 -26.98 -11.05 2.01
CA LEU A 228 -26.63 -10.34 0.77
C LEU A 228 -25.31 -9.56 0.91
N HIS A 229 -25.11 -8.91 2.05
CA HIS A 229 -23.93 -8.08 2.31
C HIS A 229 -22.80 -8.81 3.03
N SER A 230 -22.93 -10.12 3.27
CA SER A 230 -21.94 -10.90 4.02
C SER A 230 -20.54 -10.86 3.41
N ASP A 231 -20.45 -10.79 2.08
CA ASP A 231 -19.18 -10.70 1.34
C ASP A 231 -18.61 -9.28 1.25
N TYR A 232 -19.42 -8.24 1.47
CA TYR A 232 -18.94 -6.86 1.47
C TYR A 232 -19.82 -5.96 2.34
N PRO A 233 -19.71 -6.04 3.68
CA PRO A 233 -20.52 -5.22 4.57
C PRO A 233 -20.28 -3.72 4.34
N LEU A 234 -21.38 -2.99 4.19
CA LEU A 234 -21.39 -1.53 4.04
C LEU A 234 -20.95 -0.79 5.31
N ALA A 235 -20.58 0.49 5.13
CA ALA A 235 -20.23 1.42 6.21
C ALA A 235 -19.21 0.85 7.22
N PRO A 236 -17.99 0.48 6.79
CA PRO A 236 -16.98 -0.04 7.72
C PRO A 236 -16.63 1.03 8.77
N GLU A 237 -16.35 0.58 10.00
CA GLU A 237 -16.03 1.45 11.12
C GLU A 237 -14.75 1.01 11.83
N LYS A 238 -14.10 1.95 12.52
CA LYS A 238 -12.94 1.67 13.36
C LYS A 238 -13.42 1.05 14.66
N LEU A 239 -13.05 -0.20 14.93
CA LEU A 239 -13.43 -0.94 16.14
C LEU A 239 -12.19 -1.34 16.92
N LEU A 240 -12.22 -1.15 18.24
CA LEU A 240 -11.26 -1.77 19.15
C LEU A 240 -11.54 -3.27 19.24
N ILE A 241 -10.66 -4.08 18.65
CA ILE A 241 -10.85 -5.53 18.59
C ILE A 241 -10.49 -6.16 19.92
N LYS A 242 -11.51 -6.71 20.59
CA LYS A 242 -11.40 -7.41 21.86
C LYS A 242 -11.23 -8.92 21.66
N LYS A 243 -10.69 -9.60 22.68
CA LYS A 243 -10.43 -11.05 22.64
C LYS A 243 -11.69 -11.91 22.41
N ASN A 244 -12.87 -11.41 22.79
CA ASN A 244 -14.14 -12.10 22.55
C ASN A 244 -14.64 -11.95 21.10
N MET A 245 -14.14 -10.98 20.34
CA MET A 245 -14.55 -10.72 18.95
C MET A 245 -13.80 -11.58 17.94
N ILE A 246 -12.67 -12.19 18.32
CA ILE A 246 -11.90 -13.05 17.41
C ILE A 246 -12.53 -14.44 17.27
N SER A 247 -12.44 -14.98 16.06
CA SER A 247 -13.00 -16.29 15.70
C SER A 247 -12.38 -17.44 16.50
N PRO A 248 -13.09 -18.57 16.69
CA PRO A 248 -12.52 -19.77 17.32
C PRO A 248 -11.22 -20.23 16.67
N THR A 249 -11.13 -20.15 15.33
CA THR A 249 -9.91 -20.47 14.57
C THR A 249 -8.75 -19.56 14.95
N SER A 250 -8.97 -18.25 15.02
CA SER A 250 -7.94 -17.28 15.42
C SER A 250 -7.45 -17.53 16.84
N ARG A 251 -8.35 -17.88 17.77
CA ARG A 251 -7.99 -18.25 19.16
C ARG A 251 -7.10 -19.49 19.20
N LYS A 252 -7.42 -20.51 18.39
CA LYS A 252 -6.62 -21.73 18.29
C LYS A 252 -5.21 -21.45 17.74
N ILE A 253 -5.10 -20.60 16.71
CA ILE A 253 -3.80 -20.20 16.13
C ILE A 253 -2.93 -19.50 17.18
N LEU A 254 -3.50 -18.56 17.96
CA LEU A 254 -2.78 -17.88 19.04
C LEU A 254 -2.21 -18.88 20.06
N GLN A 255 -2.99 -19.90 20.42
CA GLN A 255 -2.55 -20.97 21.32
C GLN A 255 -1.46 -21.85 20.71
N THR A 256 -1.57 -22.21 19.43
CA THR A 256 -0.62 -23.11 18.75
C THR A 256 0.77 -22.51 18.61
N PHE A 257 0.86 -21.21 18.30
CA PHE A 257 2.13 -20.53 18.07
C PHE A 257 2.70 -19.84 19.32
N SER A 258 2.11 -20.09 20.49
CA SER A 258 2.52 -19.50 21.77
C SER A 258 2.68 -17.97 21.70
N PHE A 259 1.82 -17.29 20.93
CA PHE A 259 1.77 -15.84 20.96
C PHE A 259 1.23 -15.44 22.33
N GLU A 260 2.13 -15.02 23.22
CA GLU A 260 1.84 -14.92 24.65
C GLU A 260 0.73 -13.92 24.98
N ASN A 261 0.43 -12.95 24.11
CA ASN A 261 -0.59 -11.94 24.39
C ASN A 261 -1.40 -11.53 23.16
N PHE A 262 -2.73 -11.57 23.29
CA PHE A 262 -3.63 -10.85 22.39
C PHE A 262 -3.60 -9.38 22.76
N HIS A 263 -3.18 -8.53 21.84
CA HIS A 263 -3.20 -7.07 22.03
C HIS A 263 -4.44 -6.48 21.39
N GLU A 264 -5.27 -5.84 22.22
CA GLU A 264 -6.39 -5.05 21.72
C GLU A 264 -5.84 -3.92 20.84
N SER A 265 -6.40 -3.78 19.65
CA SER A 265 -6.01 -2.72 18.72
C SER A 265 -7.20 -2.31 17.88
N GLU A 266 -7.21 -1.04 17.51
CA GLU A 266 -8.22 -0.51 16.60
C GLU A 266 -7.96 -1.03 15.18
N LYS A 267 -9.03 -1.50 14.52
CA LYS A 267 -9.01 -1.97 13.13
C LYS A 267 -10.22 -1.40 12.39
N LEU A 268 -10.05 -1.11 11.10
CA LEU A 268 -11.17 -0.84 10.22
C LEU A 268 -11.86 -2.18 9.89
N VAL A 269 -13.12 -2.33 10.32
CA VAL A 269 -13.85 -3.60 10.22
C VAL A 269 -15.16 -3.42 9.47
N PRO A 270 -15.30 -4.05 8.28
CA PRO A 270 -16.60 -4.27 7.67
C PRO A 270 -17.42 -5.21 8.57
N ASN A 271 -18.58 -4.75 9.01
CA ASN A 271 -19.46 -5.53 9.88
C ASN A 271 -20.94 -5.18 9.63
N LEU A 272 -21.82 -6.11 9.99
CA LEU A 272 -23.26 -6.02 9.77
C LEU A 272 -24.02 -5.46 11.00
N MET A 273 -23.34 -4.77 11.92
CA MET A 273 -23.98 -4.16 13.08
C MET A 273 -24.60 -2.80 12.72
N ASN A 274 -25.51 -2.30 13.55
CA ASN A 274 -25.92 -0.89 13.47
C ASN A 274 -24.72 0.03 13.67
N LYS A 275 -24.76 1.21 13.06
CA LYS A 275 -23.73 2.24 13.17
C LYS A 275 -24.29 3.41 13.96
N ASN A 276 -23.48 3.97 14.85
CA ASN A 276 -23.87 5.15 15.62
C ASN A 276 -22.85 6.26 15.38
N ASN A 277 -23.31 7.51 15.23
CA ASN A 277 -22.48 8.68 14.99
C ASN A 277 -21.50 8.49 13.82
N TYR A 278 -22.00 7.94 12.71
CA TYR A 278 -21.23 7.58 11.53
C TYR A 278 -21.07 8.79 10.60
N ILE A 279 -19.84 9.26 10.46
CA ILE A 279 -19.53 10.41 9.60
C ILE A 279 -19.41 9.97 8.14
N VAL A 280 -20.16 10.53 7.21
CA VAL A 280 -20.24 10.04 5.83
C VAL A 280 -20.48 11.17 4.83
N TYR A 281 -19.79 11.11 3.70
CA TYR A 281 -20.03 12.02 2.58
C TYR A 281 -21.37 11.68 1.91
N TYR A 282 -22.14 12.70 1.50
CA TYR A 282 -23.52 12.51 1.04
C TYR A 282 -23.67 11.46 -0.07
N LYS A 283 -22.73 11.36 -1.02
CA LYS A 283 -22.77 10.35 -2.09
C LYS A 283 -22.72 8.92 -1.54
N ASN A 284 -21.86 8.69 -0.53
CA ASN A 284 -21.78 7.38 0.13
C ASN A 284 -23.03 7.11 0.98
N LEU A 285 -23.62 8.14 1.59
CA LEU A 285 -24.88 8.04 2.32
C LEU A 285 -26.02 7.62 1.38
N GLN A 286 -26.15 8.28 0.22
CA GLN A 286 -27.10 7.92 -0.83
C GLN A 286 -26.90 6.47 -1.29
N LEU A 287 -25.65 6.06 -1.55
CA LEU A 287 -25.32 4.68 -1.91
C LEU A 287 -25.77 3.70 -0.82
N TYR A 288 -25.45 3.94 0.44
CA TYR A 288 -25.80 3.04 1.54
C TYR A 288 -27.31 2.91 1.74
N ILE A 289 -28.06 4.01 1.62
CA ILE A 289 -29.53 3.98 1.66
C ILE A 289 -30.09 3.22 0.45
N SER A 290 -29.53 3.43 -0.75
CA SER A 290 -29.97 2.71 -1.95
C SER A 290 -29.73 1.19 -1.86
N LEU A 291 -28.73 0.78 -1.08
CA LEU A 291 -28.44 -0.61 -0.78
C LEU A 291 -29.18 -1.14 0.46
N GLY A 292 -30.07 -0.33 1.06
CA GLY A 292 -31.02 -0.78 2.07
C GLY A 292 -30.69 -0.44 3.53
N LEU A 293 -29.60 0.27 3.82
CA LEU A 293 -29.42 0.83 5.17
C LEU A 293 -30.52 1.86 5.46
N LYS A 294 -30.99 1.90 6.71
CA LYS A 294 -32.09 2.76 7.13
C LYS A 294 -31.61 3.95 7.93
#